data_AF-A0A150XUL4-F1
#
_entry.id   AF-A0A150XUL4-F1
#
_cell.length_a   1.000
_cell.length_b   1.000
_cell.length_c   1.000
_cell.angle_alpha   90.00
_cell.angle_beta   90.00
_cell.angle_gamma   90.00
#
_symmetry.space_group_name_H-M   'P 1'
#
loop_
_entity.id
_entity.type
_entity.pdbx_description
1 polymer ?
#
loop_
_entity_poly.entity_id
_entity_poly.type
_entity_poly.pdbx_seq_one_letter_code
_entity_poly.pdbx_strand_id
1 'polypeptide(L)' 'MKRQTIIKIASAIAISGVLLVIVTLLSRLIFRIETSDKNTLLIIGFTMMLLGTLWKVVMEMNNKED' A
#
# COMPACT_ATOMS: atom_id res chain seq x y z
N MET A 1 -18.11 -14.55 11.45
CA MET A 1 -18.06 -14.46 9.96
C MET A 1 -17.68 -13.08 9.40
N LYS A 2 -18.13 -11.94 9.96
CA LYS A 2 -17.84 -10.59 9.41
C LYS A 2 -16.36 -10.13 9.51
N ARG A 3 -15.60 -10.56 10.53
CA ARG A 3 -14.20 -10.13 10.75
C ARG A 3 -13.23 -10.59 9.66
N GLN A 4 -13.31 -11.85 9.22
CA GLN A 4 -12.41 -12.38 8.20
C GLN A 4 -12.59 -11.68 6.84
N THR A 5 -13.81 -11.23 6.51
CA THR A 5 -14.05 -10.48 5.27
C THR A 5 -13.35 -9.11 5.29
N ILE A 6 -13.33 -8.44 6.44
CA ILE A 6 -12.65 -7.14 6.61
C ILE A 6 -11.13 -7.31 6.44
N ILE A 7 -10.55 -8.35 7.04
CA ILE A 7 -9.10 -8.64 6.93
C ILE A 7 -8.72 -8.95 5.47
N LYS A 8 -9.55 -9.72 4.76
CA LYS A 8 -9.34 -10.02 3.34
C LYS A 8 -9.40 -8.75 2.47
N ILE A 9 -10.35 -7.86 2.73
CA ILE A 9 -10.46 -6.58 2.01
C ILE A 9 -9.27 -5.68 2.33
N ALA A 10 -8.89 -5.54 3.60
CA ALA A 10 -7.73 -4.75 4.00
C ALA A 10 -6.43 -5.28 3.36
N SER A 11 -6.25 -6.60 3.32
CA SER A 11 -5.11 -7.23 2.65
C SER A 11 -5.13 -7.00 1.14
N ALA A 12 -6.30 -7.09 0.49
CA ALA A 12 -6.44 -6.80 -0.93
C ALA A 12 -6.11 -5.34 -1.27
N ILE A 13 -6.51 -4.39 -0.42
CA ILE A 13 -6.19 -2.96 -0.55
C ILE A 13 -4.69 -2.71 -0.33
N ALA A 14 -4.06 -3.39 0.64
CA ALA A 14 -2.62 -3.29 0.85
C ALA A 14 -1.84 -3.79 -0.38
N ILE A 15 -2.24 -4.94 -0.94
CA ILE A 15 -1.63 -5.52 -2.13
C ILE A 15 -1.79 -4.59 -3.34
N SER A 16 -2.97 -4.01 -3.54
CA SER A 16 -3.20 -3.07 -4.66
C SER A 16 -2.35 -1.79 -4.51
N GLY A 17 -2.20 -1.26 -3.29
CA GLY A 17 -1.33 -0.13 -3.00
C GLY A 17 0.14 -0.42 -3.32
N VAL A 18 0.66 -1.58 -2.91
CA VAL A 18 2.03 -2.01 -3.25
C VAL A 18 2.20 -2.14 -4.77
N LEU A 19 1.22 -2.76 -5.44
CA LEU A 19 1.28 -2.98 -6.88
C LEU A 19 1.29 -1.66 -7.66
N LEU A 20 0.56 -0.65 -7.19
CA LEU A 20 0.53 0.68 -7.79
C LEU A 20 1.90 1.39 -7.67
N VAL A 21 2.59 1.25 -6.54
CA VAL A 21 3.96 1.76 -6.37
C VAL A 21 4.93 1.06 -7.31
N ILE A 22 4.85 -0.27 -7.40
CA ILE A 22 5.70 -1.05 -8.31
C ILE A 22 5.50 -0.61 -9.75
N VAL A 23 4.24 -0.46 -10.20
CA VAL A 23 3.92 0.02 -11.54
C VAL A 23 4.45 1.44 -11.77
N THR A 24 4.37 2.33 -10.78
CA THR A 24 4.88 3.70 -10.88
C THR A 24 6.41 3.72 -11.03
N LEU A 25 7.12 2.88 -10.26
CA LEU A 25 8.57 2.73 -10.34
C LEU A 25 9.00 2.11 -11.69
N LEU A 26 8.31 1.06 -12.14
CA LEU A 26 8.57 0.42 -13.43
C LEU A 26 8.28 1.36 -14.60
N SER A 27 7.21 2.14 -14.52
CA SER A 27 6.87 3.14 -15.54
C SER A 27 7.96 4.20 -15.68
N ARG A 28 8.54 4.65 -14.56
CA ARG A 28 9.70 5.54 -14.57
C ARG A 28 10.94 4.88 -15.21
N LEU A 29 11.19 3.60 -14.92
CA LEU A 29 12.34 2.87 -15.44
C LEU A 29 12.24 2.58 -16.94
N ILE A 30 11.07 2.14 -17.41
CA ILE A 30 10.83 1.66 -18.77
C ILE A 30 10.48 2.80 -19.72
N PHE A 31 9.55 3.68 -19.33
CA PHE A 31 9.01 4.72 -20.21
C PHE A 31 9.72 6.06 -20.06
N ARG A 32 10.67 6.17 -19.12
CA ARG A 32 11.44 7.41 -18.84
C ARG A 32 10.52 8.63 -18.75
N ILE A 33 9.32 8.44 -18.19
CA ILE A 33 8.32 9.50 -18.07
C ILE A 33 8.94 10.60 -17.23
N GLU A 34 9.00 11.81 -17.77
CA GLU A 34 9.40 13.04 -17.07
C GLU A 34 8.35 13.39 -16.00
N THR A 35 8.33 12.58 -14.95
CA THR A 35 7.64 12.90 -13.72
C THR A 35 8.63 13.61 -12.81
N SER A 36 8.24 14.75 -12.25
CA SER A 36 9.07 15.46 -11.28
C SER A 36 9.41 14.52 -10.14
N ASP A 37 10.70 14.40 -9.81
CA ASP A 37 11.19 13.53 -8.72
C ASP A 37 10.45 13.76 -7.40
N LYS A 38 10.01 15.01 -7.15
CA LYS A 38 9.18 15.40 -6.01
C LYS A 38 7.84 14.66 -5.98
N ASN A 39 7.20 14.51 -7.14
CA ASN A 39 5.90 13.83 -7.25
C ASN A 39 6.06 12.32 -7.03
N THR A 40 7.14 11.73 -7.55
CA THR A 40 7.47 10.31 -7.30
C THR A 40 7.72 10.06 -5.81
N LEU A 41 8.53 10.91 -5.16
CA LEU A 41 8.78 10.82 -3.71
C LEU A 41 7.49 10.99 -2.90
N LEU A 42 6.60 11.89 -3.32
CA LEU A 42 5.30 12.10 -2.69
C LEU A 42 4.41 10.85 -2.79
N ILE A 43 4.33 10.23 -3.97
CA ILE A 43 3.57 8.98 -4.17
C ILE A 43 4.13 7.86 -3.29
N ILE A 44 5.45 7.66 -3.30
CA ILE A 44 6.12 6.64 -2.48
C ILE A 44 5.86 6.90 -0.99
N GLY A 45 6.02 8.15 -0.54
CA GLY A 45 5.79 8.54 0.85
C GLY A 45 4.36 8.29 1.30
N PHE A 46 3.37 8.69 0.50
CA PHE A 46 1.97 8.42 0.81
C PHE A 46 1.66 6.93 0.86
N THR A 47 2.18 6.14 -0.08
CA THR A 47 1.93 4.70 -0.05
C THR A 47 2.60 4.01 1.13
N MET A 48 3.84 4.36 1.47
CA MET A 48 4.51 3.87 2.69
C MET A 48 3.70 4.19 3.94
N MET A 49 3.17 5.42 4.04
CA MET A 49 2.35 5.85 5.17
C MET A 49 1.06 5.03 5.28
N LEU A 50 0.40 4.77 4.14
CA LEU A 50 -0.85 4.02 4.06
C LEU A 50 -0.64 2.52 4.33
N LEU A 51 0.48 1.95 3.91
CA LEU A 51 0.85 0.57 4.25
C LEU A 51 1.18 0.42 5.75
N GLY A 52 1.86 1.41 6.34
CA GLY A 52 2.14 1.42 7.78
C GLY A 52 0.87 1.46 8.63
N THR A 53 -0.14 2.25 8.23
CA THR A 53 -1.43 2.29 8.94
C THR A 53 -2.24 1.01 8.73
N LEU A 54 -2.26 0.44 7.53
CA LEU A 54 -2.89 -0.85 7.26
C LEU A 54 -2.26 -1.98 8.07
N TRP A 55 -0.92 -2.03 8.15
CA TRP A 55 -0.19 -3.00 8.96
C TRP A 55 -0.59 -2.92 10.43
N LYS A 56 -0.64 -1.70 10.99
CA LYS A 56 -1.06 -1.47 12.38
C LYS A 56 -2.48 -1.94 12.63
N VAL A 57 -3.42 -1.63 11.74
CA VAL A 57 -4.83 -2.06 11.85
C VAL A 57 -4.94 -3.59 11.78
N VAL A 58 -4.22 -4.24 10.87
CA VAL A 58 -4.22 -5.71 10.77
C VAL A 58 -3.66 -6.34 12.04
N MET A 59 -2.53 -5.85 12.57
CA MET A 59 -1.96 -6.31 13.84
C MET A 59 -2.93 -6.13 15.01
N GLU A 60 -3.59 -4.97 15.13
CA GLU A 60 -4.58 -4.72 16.19
C GLU A 60 -5.84 -5.60 16.05
N MET A 61 -6.19 -6.01 14.83
CA MET A 61 -7.27 -6.96 14.59
C MET A 61 -6.88 -8.39 14.99
N ASN A 62 -5.61 -8.77 14.76
CA ASN A 62 -5.06 -10.09 15.09
C ASN A 62 -4.79 -10.25 16.59
N ASN A 63 -4.24 -9.23 17.26
CA ASN A 63 -3.94 -9.25 18.71
C ASN A 63 -5.19 -9.24 19.61
N LYS A 64 -6.40 -9.15 19.06
CA LYS A 64 -7.65 -9.32 19.81
C LYS A 64 -8.10 -10.79 19.90
N GLU A 65 -7.27 -11.73 19.43
CA GLU A 65 -7.54 -13.17 19.44
C GLU A 65 -6.75 -13.94 20.52
N ASP A 66 -5.86 -13.26 21.27
CA ASP A 66 -5.27 -13.72 22.55
C ASP A 66 -5.84 -12.92 23.73
#